data_AF-A0AA96QBW4-F1
#
_entry.id   AF-A0AA96QBW4-F1
#
_cell.length_a   1.000
_cell.length_b   1.000
_cell.length_c   1.000
_cell.angle_alpha   90.00
_cell.angle_beta   90.00
_cell.angle_gamma   90.00
#
_symmetry.space_group_name_H-M   'P 1'
#
loop_
_entity.id
_entity.type
_entity.pdbx_description
1 polymer ?
#
loop_
_entity_poly.entity_id
_entity_poly.type
_entity_poly.pdbx_seq_one_letter_code
_entity_poly.pdbx_strand_id
1 'polypeptide(L)'
;MSRPPAGVSVHPVAGLPEFAPGDDLAAAVAGAAPWLADGDVVVVTSKVVSKVEGRLVPVPPGTDREAARQRAIDAETVRVVARRGPLRIVETRQGWVVAAAGIDASNVAGDALVLLPEDADASARALRDRLRALLGVTVAVVVSDTFGRTWRDGLTDVAVGSAGIPALVDLRGAVDAFGNRLETTQVALVDELASAADLVKGKLAGIPVAVVRGLAFDPPAEDAGTRPLVRLGPGDLFPYGSRDLVGTRAPGRDLLPRPGERDAVAAAFRLATTALPEFPVVLRHGGEGDGVVDVHLPERATTTAALNLGALLGAVIVQLHAEGWTTRWEPVGTPGGTSLVGRLWVGQPAP
;
A
#
# COMPACT_ATOMS: atom_id res chain seq x y z
N MET A 1 -23.64 -1.93 10.55
CA MET A 1 -24.22 -0.94 11.48
C MET A 1 -25.70 -0.75 11.14
N SER A 2 -26.63 -1.23 11.98
CA SER A 2 -28.08 -1.21 11.68
C SER A 2 -28.83 0.03 12.19
N ARG A 3 -28.19 0.87 13.03
CA ARG A 3 -28.75 2.15 13.49
C ARG A 3 -27.64 3.17 13.74
N PRO A 4 -27.79 4.44 13.31
CA PRO A 4 -26.80 5.47 13.61
C PRO A 4 -26.71 5.68 15.14
N PRO A 5 -25.49 5.90 15.68
CA PRO A 5 -25.34 6.16 17.10
C PRO A 5 -26.01 7.49 17.48
N ALA A 6 -26.50 7.60 18.72
CA ALA A 6 -27.06 8.86 19.24
C ALA A 6 -26.00 9.98 19.33
N GLY A 7 -24.73 9.58 19.44
CA GLY A 7 -23.55 10.44 19.41
C GLY A 7 -22.29 9.62 19.60
N VAL A 8 -21.15 10.18 19.20
CA VAL A 8 -19.82 9.62 19.46
C VAL A 8 -19.01 10.67 20.21
N SER A 9 -18.27 10.26 21.23
CA SER A 9 -17.34 11.12 21.96
C SER A 9 -15.91 10.60 21.85
N VAL A 10 -14.95 11.53 21.86
CA VAL A 10 -13.52 11.25 21.78
C VAL A 10 -12.84 11.86 22.99
N HIS A 11 -12.17 11.04 23.79
CA HIS A 11 -11.58 11.43 25.07
C HIS A 11 -10.07 11.21 25.06
N PRO A 12 -9.24 12.23 25.33
CA PRO A 12 -7.80 12.05 25.47
C PRO A 12 -7.45 11.28 26.75
N VAL A 13 -6.45 10.41 26.69
CA VAL A 13 -5.86 9.77 27.89
C VAL A 13 -4.61 10.57 28.28
N ALA A 14 -4.80 11.51 29.20
CA ALA A 14 -3.73 12.36 29.72
C ALA A 14 -2.92 11.67 30.83
N GLY A 15 -1.72 12.18 31.12
CA GLY A 15 -0.88 11.72 32.22
C GLY A 15 -0.09 10.44 31.95
N LEU A 16 0.00 10.03 30.67
CA LEU A 16 0.88 8.93 30.27
C LEU A 16 2.36 9.35 30.31
N PRO A 17 3.28 8.45 30.65
CA PRO A 17 4.71 8.74 30.69
C PRO A 17 5.30 8.82 29.27
N GLU A 18 6.56 9.27 29.20
CA GLU A 18 7.39 9.01 28.02
C GLU A 18 7.80 7.54 28.02
N PHE A 19 7.40 6.80 27.00
CA PHE A 19 7.62 5.35 26.91
C PHE A 19 9.04 4.99 26.42
N ALA A 20 9.61 3.95 27.01
CA ALA A 20 10.87 3.32 26.65
C ALA A 20 10.66 1.84 26.27
N PRO A 21 11.66 1.20 25.63
CA PRO A 21 11.61 -0.23 25.33
C PRO A 21 11.34 -1.08 26.58
N GLY A 22 10.33 -1.95 26.50
CA GLY A 22 9.93 -2.86 27.57
C GLY A 22 8.86 -2.32 28.54
N ASP A 23 8.45 -1.06 28.44
CA ASP A 23 7.40 -0.51 29.31
C ASP A 23 6.03 -1.18 29.09
N ASP A 24 5.27 -1.39 30.17
CA ASP A 24 3.91 -1.94 30.12
C ASP A 24 2.91 -0.82 29.73
N LEU A 25 2.75 -0.62 28.41
CA LEU A 25 1.80 0.33 27.82
C LEU A 25 0.38 0.12 28.34
N ALA A 26 -0.06 -1.13 28.48
CA ALA A 26 -1.42 -1.44 28.90
C ALA A 26 -1.64 -1.07 30.37
N ALA A 27 -0.67 -1.31 31.26
CA ALA A 27 -0.74 -0.89 32.65
C ALA A 27 -0.77 0.64 32.79
N ALA A 28 0.03 1.36 31.99
CA ALA A 28 0.00 2.82 31.98
C ALA A 28 -1.37 3.36 31.52
N VAL A 29 -1.93 2.80 30.44
CA VAL A 29 -3.27 3.15 29.95
C VAL A 29 -4.34 2.81 30.98
N ALA A 30 -4.28 1.63 31.60
CA ALA A 30 -5.25 1.23 32.62
C ALA A 30 -5.23 2.14 33.86
N GLY A 31 -4.04 2.58 34.28
CA GLY A 31 -3.88 3.52 35.39
C GLY A 31 -4.37 4.94 35.07
N ALA A 32 -4.16 5.41 33.83
CA ALA A 32 -4.58 6.75 33.40
C ALA A 32 -6.06 6.81 32.97
N ALA A 33 -6.61 5.69 32.51
CA ALA A 33 -8.00 5.56 32.07
C ALA A 33 -8.75 4.42 32.79
N PRO A 34 -8.87 4.45 34.13
CA PRO A 34 -9.65 3.45 34.87
C PRO A 34 -11.17 3.55 34.57
N TRP A 35 -11.57 4.58 33.84
CA TRP A 35 -12.93 4.86 33.39
C TRP A 35 -13.28 4.20 32.04
N LEU A 36 -12.37 3.44 31.44
CA LEU A 36 -12.66 2.61 30.26
C LEU A 36 -13.88 1.71 30.55
N ALA A 37 -14.69 1.50 29.52
CA ALA A 37 -15.93 0.73 29.60
C ALA A 37 -16.05 -0.24 28.41
N ASP A 38 -16.94 -1.22 28.55
CA ASP A 38 -17.25 -2.14 27.47
C ASP A 38 -17.72 -1.39 26.21
N GLY A 39 -17.21 -1.82 25.06
CA GLY A 39 -17.53 -1.23 23.75
C GLY A 39 -16.71 0.02 23.40
N ASP A 40 -15.82 0.49 24.29
CA ASP A 40 -14.87 1.55 23.94
C ASP A 40 -13.87 1.08 22.88
N VAL A 41 -13.41 2.03 22.06
CA VAL A 41 -12.28 1.84 21.15
C VAL A 41 -11.08 2.64 21.65
N VAL A 42 -10.01 1.97 22.04
CA VAL A 42 -8.75 2.58 22.44
C VAL A 42 -7.89 2.79 21.20
N VAL A 43 -7.66 4.05 20.83
CA VAL A 43 -6.80 4.42 19.70
C VAL A 43 -5.45 4.88 20.22
N VAL A 44 -4.38 4.16 19.85
CA VAL A 44 -3.01 4.41 20.31
C VAL A 44 -2.09 4.72 19.13
N THR A 45 -1.14 5.65 19.28
CA THR A 45 -0.17 5.95 18.21
C THR A 45 0.79 4.79 18.00
N SER A 46 1.13 4.50 16.74
CA SER A 46 2.17 3.54 16.35
C SER A 46 3.49 3.83 17.06
N LYS A 47 3.82 5.12 17.25
CA LYS A 47 5.06 5.56 17.90
C LYS A 47 5.25 4.98 19.30
N VAL A 48 4.24 5.00 20.16
CA VAL A 48 4.41 4.44 21.52
C VAL A 48 4.46 2.93 21.51
N VAL A 49 3.69 2.29 20.61
CA VAL A 49 3.77 0.83 20.38
C VAL A 49 5.18 0.45 19.94
N SER A 50 5.73 1.12 18.93
CA SER A 50 7.09 0.93 18.44
C SER A 50 8.14 1.15 19.52
N LYS A 51 7.97 2.17 20.39
CA LYS A 51 8.91 2.42 21.49
C LYS A 51 8.93 1.27 22.47
N VAL A 52 7.77 0.83 22.97
CA VAL A 52 7.72 -0.26 23.96
C VAL A 52 8.18 -1.59 23.36
N GLU A 53 8.01 -1.79 22.06
CA GLU A 53 8.51 -2.96 21.32
C GLU A 53 9.98 -2.84 20.90
N GLY A 54 10.65 -1.72 21.19
CA GLY A 54 12.06 -1.52 20.84
C GLY A 54 12.34 -1.36 19.34
N ARG A 55 11.34 -0.93 18.56
CA ARG A 55 11.44 -0.64 17.10
C ARG A 55 12.14 0.69 16.84
N LEU A 56 13.37 0.81 17.34
CA LEU A 56 14.20 2.01 17.32
C LEU A 56 15.48 1.77 16.53
N VAL A 57 15.88 2.73 15.70
CA VAL A 57 17.20 2.74 15.05
C VAL A 57 18.05 3.83 15.70
N PRO A 58 19.14 3.47 16.42
CA PRO A 58 20.04 4.46 17.00
C PRO A 58 20.72 5.32 15.95
N VAL A 59 20.84 6.61 16.25
CA VAL A 59 21.55 7.64 15.47
C VAL A 59 22.54 8.34 16.41
N PRO A 60 23.74 7.77 16.63
CA PRO A 60 24.73 8.34 17.52
C PRO A 60 25.14 9.77 17.12
N PRO A 61 25.54 10.64 18.07
CA PRO A 61 26.08 11.96 17.77
C PRO A 61 27.19 11.92 16.72
N GLY A 62 27.14 12.84 15.75
CA GLY A 62 28.08 12.89 14.62
C GLY A 62 27.71 12.00 13.43
N THR A 63 26.66 11.17 13.54
CA THR A 63 26.11 10.42 12.41
C THR A 63 25.32 11.36 11.49
N ASP A 64 25.47 11.21 10.17
CA ASP A 64 24.55 11.82 9.21
C ASP A 64 23.16 11.19 9.38
N ARG A 65 22.26 11.93 10.04
CA ARG A 65 20.91 11.49 10.38
C ARG A 65 20.07 11.24 9.13
N GLU A 66 20.26 12.01 8.06
CA GLU A 66 19.50 11.79 6.82
C GLU A 66 20.01 10.55 6.10
N ALA A 67 21.32 10.30 6.08
CA ALA A 67 21.86 9.05 5.56
C ALA A 67 21.40 7.83 6.37
N ALA A 68 21.35 7.94 7.70
CA ALA A 68 20.81 6.88 8.57
C ALA A 68 19.32 6.62 8.30
N ARG A 69 18.53 7.69 8.15
CA ARG A 69 17.12 7.60 7.78
C ARG A 69 16.93 6.94 6.42
N GLN A 70 17.73 7.30 5.43
CA GLN A 70 17.62 6.73 4.10
C GLN A 70 17.94 5.23 4.09
N ARG A 71 18.96 4.80 4.85
CA ARG A 71 19.25 3.37 5.06
C ARG A 71 18.11 2.64 5.78
N ALA A 72 17.48 3.26 6.78
CA ALA A 72 16.34 2.66 7.47
C ALA A 72 15.13 2.53 6.53
N ILE A 73 14.87 3.55 5.70
CA ILE A 73 13.83 3.47 4.67
C ILE A 73 14.14 2.35 3.68
N ASP A 74 15.39 2.25 3.19
CA ASP A 74 15.81 1.16 2.30
C ASP A 74 15.59 -0.20 2.94
N ALA A 75 15.95 -0.32 4.22
CA ALA A 75 15.77 -1.54 4.98
C ALA A 75 14.29 -1.91 5.11
N GLU A 76 13.35 -0.98 5.24
CA GLU A 76 11.91 -1.26 5.39
C GLU A 76 11.13 -1.32 4.05
N THR A 77 11.79 -1.02 2.93
CA THR A 77 11.16 -0.96 1.60
C THR A 77 11.12 -2.32 0.92
N VAL A 78 9.93 -2.74 0.50
CA VAL A 78 9.73 -3.85 -0.46
C VAL A 78 9.93 -3.34 -1.88
N ARG A 79 9.24 -2.25 -2.24
CA ARG A 79 9.42 -1.55 -3.52
C ARG A 79 9.20 -0.05 -3.38
N VAL A 80 9.82 0.70 -4.29
CA VAL A 80 9.57 2.13 -4.43
C VAL A 80 8.35 2.33 -5.32
N VAL A 81 7.37 3.11 -4.85
CA VAL A 81 6.15 3.46 -5.60
C VAL A 81 6.29 4.82 -6.27
N ALA A 82 6.93 5.79 -5.61
CA ALA A 82 7.20 7.10 -6.22
C ALA A 82 8.41 7.77 -5.57
N ARG A 83 9.09 8.65 -6.31
CA ARG A 83 10.24 9.42 -5.80
C ARG A 83 10.29 10.84 -6.36
N ARG A 84 10.60 11.81 -5.49
CA ARG A 84 10.96 13.19 -5.84
C ARG A 84 12.15 13.65 -5.01
N GLY A 85 13.34 13.64 -5.60
CA GLY A 85 14.59 13.89 -4.86
C GLY A 85 14.78 12.83 -3.76
N PRO A 86 15.06 13.20 -2.50
CA PRO A 86 15.18 12.25 -1.39
C PRO A 86 13.84 11.68 -0.91
N LEU A 87 12.72 12.34 -1.23
CA LEU A 87 11.38 11.90 -0.81
C LEU A 87 10.95 10.67 -1.60
N ARG A 88 10.43 9.67 -0.89
CA ARG A 88 9.98 8.39 -1.44
C ARG A 88 8.66 7.97 -0.85
N ILE A 89 7.76 7.51 -1.70
CA ILE A 89 6.61 6.68 -1.32
C ILE A 89 7.02 5.25 -1.61
N VAL A 90 6.88 4.38 -0.61
CA VAL A 90 7.35 3.00 -0.67
C VAL A 90 6.27 2.07 -0.15
N GLU A 91 6.29 0.83 -0.62
CA GLU A 91 5.60 -0.28 0.02
C GLU A 91 6.47 -0.80 1.16
N THR A 92 5.91 -0.87 2.37
CA THR A 92 6.58 -1.47 3.54
C THR A 92 6.33 -2.98 3.60
N ARG A 93 7.07 -3.70 4.44
CA ARG A 93 6.86 -5.15 4.66
C ARG A 93 5.46 -5.51 5.17
N GLN A 94 4.83 -4.60 5.92
CA GLN A 94 3.46 -4.74 6.40
C GLN A 94 2.43 -4.60 5.27
N GLY A 95 2.82 -3.98 4.15
CA GLY A 95 1.98 -3.71 2.98
C GLY A 95 1.48 -2.26 2.88
N TRP A 96 1.96 -1.36 3.73
CA TRP A 96 1.58 0.05 3.68
C TRP A 96 2.30 0.78 2.56
N VAL A 97 1.57 1.52 1.74
CA VAL A 97 2.14 2.40 0.71
C VAL A 97 2.19 3.83 1.25
N VAL A 98 3.33 4.23 1.79
CA VAL A 98 3.46 5.45 2.58
C VAL A 98 4.78 6.17 2.32
N ALA A 99 4.82 7.47 2.62
CA ALA A 99 6.05 8.25 2.57
C ALA A 99 7.07 7.73 3.60
N ALA A 100 8.34 7.63 3.19
CA ALA A 100 9.47 7.30 4.06
C ALA A 100 9.27 6.03 4.93
N ALA A 101 8.54 5.04 4.42
CA ALA A 101 8.21 3.78 5.11
C ALA A 101 7.51 3.95 6.47
N GLY A 102 6.85 5.09 6.73
CA GLY A 102 6.25 5.39 8.04
C GLY A 102 7.30 5.65 9.13
N ILE A 103 8.56 5.86 8.77
CA ILE A 103 9.63 6.13 9.73
C ILE A 103 9.50 7.56 10.24
N ASP A 104 9.25 7.68 11.55
CA ASP A 104 9.20 8.95 12.24
C ASP A 104 10.61 9.36 12.69
N ALA A 105 11.05 10.50 12.16
CA ALA A 105 12.29 11.16 12.54
C ALA A 105 12.06 12.40 13.43
N SER A 106 10.79 12.76 13.67
CA SER A 106 10.34 13.92 14.43
C SER A 106 9.97 13.54 15.86
N ASN A 107 10.06 14.46 16.82
CA ASN A 107 9.64 14.26 18.22
C ASN A 107 10.23 13.00 18.91
N VAL A 108 11.45 12.63 18.57
CA VAL A 108 12.28 11.66 19.29
C VAL A 108 13.49 12.44 19.79
N ALA A 109 14.11 12.04 20.90
CA ALA A 109 15.45 12.49 21.19
C ALA A 109 16.31 12.32 19.91
N GLY A 110 17.18 13.29 19.62
CA GLY A 110 17.92 13.36 18.34
C GLY A 110 18.84 12.17 18.06
N ASP A 111 18.83 11.17 18.94
CA ASP A 111 19.62 9.96 18.98
C ASP A 111 18.92 8.71 18.42
N ALA A 112 17.67 8.79 17.96
CA ALA A 112 16.99 7.65 17.34
C ALA A 112 15.98 8.02 16.24
N LEU A 113 15.65 7.03 15.41
CA LEU A 113 14.50 6.98 14.50
C LEU A 113 13.53 5.92 15.00
N VAL A 114 12.23 6.12 14.79
CA VAL A 114 11.19 5.15 15.16
C VAL A 114 10.66 4.49 13.90
N LEU A 115 10.71 3.16 13.86
CA LEU A 115 10.13 2.35 12.79
C LEU A 115 8.68 2.03 13.12
N LEU A 116 7.87 1.62 12.14
CA LEU A 116 6.57 1.02 12.42
C LEU A 116 6.72 -0.30 13.21
N PRO A 117 5.69 -0.71 13.99
CA PRO A 117 5.62 -2.04 14.57
C PRO A 117 5.75 -3.12 13.49
N GLU A 118 6.34 -4.27 13.84
CA GLU A 118 6.46 -5.40 12.89
C GLU A 118 5.08 -5.97 12.55
N ASP A 119 4.23 -6.13 13.55
CA ASP A 119 2.83 -6.56 13.42
C ASP A 119 1.94 -5.76 14.38
N ALA A 120 1.46 -4.61 13.92
CA ALA A 120 0.62 -3.72 14.74
C ALA A 120 -0.76 -4.32 15.06
N ASP A 121 -1.26 -5.28 14.27
CA ASP A 121 -2.49 -6.01 14.59
C ASP A 121 -2.24 -6.93 15.80
N ALA A 122 -1.06 -7.58 15.87
CA ALA A 122 -0.67 -8.37 17.04
C ALA A 122 -0.47 -7.49 18.29
N SER A 123 0.16 -6.32 18.14
CA SER A 123 0.28 -5.33 19.22
C SER A 123 -1.09 -4.89 19.73
N ALA A 124 -2.04 -4.63 18.83
CA ALA A 124 -3.41 -4.27 19.17
C ALA A 124 -4.12 -5.37 19.98
N ARG A 125 -3.97 -6.64 19.55
CA ARG A 125 -4.52 -7.81 20.26
C ARG A 125 -3.93 -7.94 21.67
N ALA A 126 -2.60 -7.83 21.80
CA ALA A 126 -1.92 -7.92 23.08
C ALA A 126 -2.36 -6.80 24.05
N LEU A 127 -2.48 -5.57 23.55
CA LEU A 127 -2.96 -4.43 24.35
C LEU A 127 -4.42 -4.65 24.80
N ARG A 128 -5.29 -5.11 23.90
CA ARG A 128 -6.69 -5.42 24.19
C ARG A 128 -6.83 -6.48 25.29
N ASP A 129 -6.12 -7.60 25.15
CA ASP A 129 -6.17 -8.70 26.12
C ASP A 129 -5.63 -8.28 27.49
N ARG A 130 -4.56 -7.49 27.50
CA ARG A 130 -3.97 -6.98 28.73
C ARG A 130 -4.88 -5.96 29.42
N LEU A 131 -5.54 -5.07 28.69
CA LEU A 131 -6.54 -4.14 29.26
C LEU A 131 -7.73 -4.91 29.83
N ARG A 132 -8.20 -5.97 29.15
CA ARG A 132 -9.24 -6.85 29.68
C ARG A 132 -8.81 -7.51 30.99
N ALA A 133 -7.57 -8.00 31.07
CA ALA A 133 -7.06 -8.62 32.29
C ALA A 133 -6.92 -7.63 33.46
N LEU A 134 -6.56 -6.37 33.18
CA LEU A 134 -6.32 -5.35 34.20
C LEU A 134 -7.60 -4.67 34.70
N LEU A 135 -8.56 -4.42 33.80
CA LEU A 135 -9.76 -3.61 34.08
C LEU A 135 -11.07 -4.40 34.00
N GLY A 136 -11.04 -5.63 33.49
CA GLY A 136 -12.25 -6.45 33.32
C GLY A 136 -13.17 -6.01 32.19
N VAL A 137 -12.73 -5.08 31.33
CA VAL A 137 -13.53 -4.51 30.22
C VAL A 137 -13.22 -5.15 28.88
N THR A 138 -14.20 -5.15 27.99
CA THR A 138 -14.10 -5.60 26.61
C THR A 138 -14.06 -4.39 25.67
N VAL A 139 -12.86 -3.99 25.28
CA VAL A 139 -12.61 -2.90 24.33
C VAL A 139 -12.16 -3.43 22.97
N ALA A 140 -12.20 -2.56 21.96
CA ALA A 140 -11.40 -2.71 20.75
C ALA A 140 -10.15 -1.82 20.83
N VAL A 141 -9.14 -2.14 20.03
CA VAL A 141 -7.90 -1.36 19.94
C VAL A 141 -7.60 -1.03 18.48
N VAL A 142 -7.20 0.21 18.22
CA VAL A 142 -6.68 0.68 16.92
C VAL A 142 -5.31 1.29 17.15
N VAL A 143 -4.30 0.80 16.43
CA VAL A 143 -2.99 1.44 16.34
C VAL A 143 -3.03 2.38 15.14
N SER A 144 -2.88 3.69 15.39
CA SER A 144 -2.95 4.74 14.39
C SER A 144 -1.58 5.29 14.03
N ASP A 145 -1.37 5.69 12.78
CA ASP A 145 -0.21 6.48 12.37
C ASP A 145 -0.60 7.62 11.42
N THR A 146 0.25 8.64 11.33
CA THR A 146 -0.03 9.87 10.57
C THR A 146 0.43 9.76 9.13
N PHE A 147 -0.51 9.65 8.19
CA PHE A 147 -0.23 9.49 6.76
C PHE A 147 -0.66 10.73 5.95
N GLY A 148 0.03 10.94 4.83
CA GLY A 148 -0.48 11.75 3.73
C GLY A 148 -1.38 10.93 2.82
N ARG A 149 -2.06 11.58 1.86
CA ARG A 149 -2.94 10.89 0.90
C ARG A 149 -2.93 11.57 -0.46
N THR A 150 -3.19 10.80 -1.51
CA THR A 150 -3.11 11.30 -2.89
C THR A 150 -4.07 12.45 -3.14
N TRP A 151 -3.59 13.47 -3.85
CA TRP A 151 -4.34 14.63 -4.33
C TRP A 151 -4.95 15.56 -3.26
N ARG A 152 -4.55 15.43 -1.99
CA ARG A 152 -4.98 16.32 -0.90
C ARG A 152 -3.79 16.72 -0.05
N ASP A 153 -3.63 18.02 0.15
CA ASP A 153 -2.69 18.54 1.14
C ASP A 153 -3.20 18.30 2.57
N GLY A 154 -2.28 18.16 3.51
CA GLY A 154 -2.56 17.86 4.91
C GLY A 154 -2.40 16.37 5.26
N LEU A 155 -2.15 16.12 6.54
CA LEU A 155 -2.00 14.79 7.11
C LEU A 155 -3.27 14.40 7.86
N THR A 156 -3.51 13.10 7.98
CA THR A 156 -4.57 12.53 8.81
C THR A 156 -4.09 11.21 9.38
N ASP A 157 -4.59 10.83 10.55
CA ASP A 157 -4.27 9.53 11.11
C ASP A 157 -5.12 8.44 10.45
N VAL A 158 -4.47 7.34 10.14
CA VAL A 158 -5.07 6.10 9.60
C VAL A 158 -4.69 4.93 10.51
N ALA A 159 -5.42 3.83 10.43
CA ALA A 159 -5.10 2.62 11.17
C ALA A 159 -3.96 1.87 10.48
N VAL A 160 -2.94 1.51 11.26
CA VAL A 160 -1.87 0.59 10.86
C VAL A 160 -1.94 -0.76 11.59
N GLY A 161 -2.79 -0.85 12.62
CA GLY A 161 -3.13 -2.07 13.33
C GLY A 161 -4.50 -1.99 14.00
N SER A 162 -5.20 -3.11 14.20
CA SER A 162 -6.48 -3.15 14.90
C SER A 162 -6.80 -4.53 15.50
N ALA A 163 -7.63 -4.55 16.54
CA ALA A 163 -8.10 -5.76 17.18
C ALA A 163 -9.51 -5.57 17.79
N GLY A 164 -10.35 -6.58 17.63
CA GLY A 164 -11.71 -6.62 18.19
C GLY A 164 -12.74 -5.74 17.48
N ILE A 165 -12.39 -5.19 16.33
CA ILE A 165 -13.23 -4.29 15.52
C ILE A 165 -13.01 -4.59 14.03
N PRO A 166 -14.06 -4.60 13.19
CA PRO A 166 -13.86 -4.77 11.75
C PRO A 166 -13.13 -3.58 11.14
N ALA A 167 -12.08 -3.83 10.36
CA ALA A 167 -11.39 -2.77 9.63
C ALA A 167 -12.27 -2.16 8.54
N LEU A 168 -13.04 -2.99 7.85
CA LEU A 168 -14.00 -2.59 6.81
C LEU A 168 -15.43 -2.92 7.21
N VAL A 169 -16.34 -1.97 7.04
CA VAL A 169 -17.78 -2.24 6.98
C VAL A 169 -18.15 -2.43 5.51
N ASP A 170 -18.40 -3.69 5.12
CA ASP A 170 -18.80 -4.02 3.76
C ASP A 170 -20.29 -3.78 3.57
N LEU A 171 -20.64 -2.80 2.73
CA LEU A 171 -22.01 -2.45 2.37
C LEU A 171 -22.37 -2.96 0.97
N ARG A 172 -21.49 -3.71 0.31
CA ARG A 172 -21.78 -4.26 -1.02
C ARG A 172 -22.94 -5.25 -0.94
N GLY A 173 -23.87 -5.12 -1.88
CA GLY A 173 -25.12 -5.86 -1.89
C GLY A 173 -26.22 -5.30 -0.99
N ALA A 174 -25.92 -4.34 -0.09
CA ALA A 174 -26.95 -3.65 0.67
C ALA A 174 -27.79 -2.76 -0.24
N VAL A 175 -29.03 -2.48 0.17
CA VAL A 175 -29.99 -1.67 -0.57
C VAL A 175 -30.20 -0.35 0.16
N ASP A 176 -30.05 0.76 -0.54
CA ASP A 176 -30.25 2.10 0.01
C ASP A 176 -31.75 2.45 0.20
N ALA A 177 -32.01 3.64 0.75
CA ALA A 177 -33.38 4.12 0.99
C ALA A 177 -34.21 4.32 -0.29
N PHE A 178 -33.59 4.34 -1.46
CA PHE A 178 -34.23 4.50 -2.77
C PHE A 178 -34.36 3.17 -3.52
N GLY A 179 -33.94 2.05 -2.93
CA GLY A 179 -33.99 0.74 -3.56
C GLY A 179 -32.78 0.40 -4.44
N ASN A 180 -31.73 1.23 -4.45
CA ASN A 180 -30.52 0.95 -5.22
C ASN A 180 -29.59 0.01 -4.45
N ARG A 181 -29.01 -0.95 -5.15
CA ARG A 181 -27.99 -1.84 -4.61
C ARG A 181 -26.63 -1.15 -4.61
N LEU A 182 -25.92 -1.18 -3.50
CA LEU A 182 -24.56 -0.68 -3.38
C LEU A 182 -23.60 -1.74 -3.95
N GLU A 183 -22.81 -1.41 -4.98
CA GLU A 183 -21.95 -2.40 -5.67
C GLU A 183 -20.49 -2.39 -5.16
N THR A 184 -19.99 -1.24 -4.69
CA THR A 184 -18.56 -1.08 -4.35
C THR A 184 -18.31 -0.50 -2.95
N THR A 185 -19.36 -0.18 -2.20
CA THR A 185 -19.25 0.59 -0.96
C THR A 185 -18.67 -0.25 0.17
N GLN A 186 -17.46 0.10 0.61
CA GLN A 186 -16.85 -0.39 1.83
C GLN A 186 -16.32 0.81 2.61
N VAL A 187 -16.58 0.84 3.92
CA VAL A 187 -16.15 1.95 4.80
C VAL A 187 -14.98 1.48 5.65
N ALA A 188 -13.87 2.22 5.61
CA ALA A 188 -12.71 1.99 6.46
C ALA A 188 -12.96 2.51 7.88
N LEU A 189 -13.71 1.75 8.68
CA LEU A 189 -14.17 2.16 10.00
C LEU A 189 -13.01 2.53 10.92
N VAL A 190 -11.94 1.74 10.91
CA VAL A 190 -10.76 1.98 11.75
C VAL A 190 -9.98 3.23 11.35
N ASP A 191 -10.02 3.64 10.07
CA ASP A 191 -9.42 4.90 9.61
C ASP A 191 -10.27 6.11 10.05
N GLU A 192 -11.60 6.01 10.01
CA GLU A 192 -12.49 7.05 10.54
C GLU A 192 -12.24 7.28 12.04
N LEU A 193 -12.07 6.19 12.80
CA LEU A 193 -11.75 6.23 14.23
C LEU A 193 -10.35 6.77 14.51
N ALA A 194 -9.35 6.36 13.74
CA ALA A 194 -7.99 6.89 13.84
C ALA A 194 -7.96 8.41 13.59
N SER A 195 -8.64 8.87 12.53
CA SER A 195 -8.74 10.29 12.22
C SER A 195 -9.52 11.07 13.28
N ALA A 196 -10.59 10.52 13.85
CA ALA A 196 -11.34 11.17 14.92
C ALA A 196 -10.51 11.31 16.22
N ALA A 197 -9.76 10.27 16.57
CA ALA A 197 -8.86 10.27 17.72
C ALA A 197 -7.76 11.33 17.62
N ASP A 198 -7.24 11.60 16.42
CA ASP A 198 -6.20 12.61 16.20
C ASP A 198 -6.61 14.02 16.66
N LEU A 199 -7.91 14.34 16.61
CA LEU A 199 -8.44 15.63 17.04
C LEU A 199 -8.14 15.95 18.52
N VAL A 200 -8.08 14.93 19.38
CA VAL A 200 -7.81 15.11 20.82
C VAL A 200 -6.40 14.69 21.22
N LYS A 201 -5.75 13.81 20.44
CA LYS A 201 -4.34 13.47 20.64
C LYS A 201 -3.44 14.67 20.37
N GLY A 202 -3.64 15.34 19.24
CA GLY A 202 -2.86 16.51 18.82
C GLY A 202 -1.37 16.21 18.59
N LYS A 203 -0.75 16.83 17.58
CA LYS A 203 0.64 16.48 17.20
C LYS A 203 1.71 16.87 18.23
N LEU A 204 1.40 17.82 19.13
CA LEU A 204 2.34 18.40 20.09
C LEU A 204 1.88 18.27 21.55
N ALA A 205 0.72 17.67 21.81
CA ALA A 205 0.15 17.65 23.16
C ALA A 205 0.71 16.52 24.04
N GLY A 206 1.50 15.60 23.48
CA GLY A 206 2.06 14.47 24.22
C GLY A 206 1.00 13.44 24.65
N ILE A 207 -0.12 13.36 23.93
CA ILE A 207 -1.22 12.44 24.22
C ILE A 207 -1.20 11.31 23.17
N PRO A 208 -0.58 10.15 23.48
CA PRO A 208 -0.46 9.07 22.50
C PRO A 208 -1.70 8.17 22.42
N VAL A 209 -2.67 8.33 23.33
CA VAL A 209 -3.86 7.47 23.42
C VAL A 209 -5.12 8.33 23.53
N ALA A 210 -6.14 7.97 22.78
CA ALA A 210 -7.50 8.49 22.91
C ALA A 210 -8.52 7.35 22.94
N VAL A 211 -9.68 7.60 23.52
CA VAL A 211 -10.78 6.64 23.61
C VAL A 211 -11.97 7.18 22.84
N VAL A 212 -12.46 6.40 21.88
CA VAL A 212 -13.71 6.68 21.17
C VAL A 212 -14.82 5.86 21.82
N ARG A 213 -15.92 6.53 22.18
CA ARG A 213 -17.06 5.93 22.87
C ARG A 213 -18.37 6.25 22.17
N GLY A 214 -19.33 5.32 22.23
CA GLY A 214 -20.69 5.48 21.71
C GLY A 214 -20.90 4.94 20.29
N LEU A 215 -19.88 4.32 19.69
CA LEU A 215 -20.00 3.63 18.41
C LEU A 215 -20.47 2.19 18.61
N ALA A 216 -21.53 1.79 17.92
CA ALA A 216 -21.96 0.40 17.86
C ALA A 216 -21.37 -0.29 16.64
N PHE A 217 -20.64 -1.38 16.86
CA PHE A 217 -20.13 -2.27 15.81
C PHE A 217 -20.23 -3.72 16.29
N ASP A 218 -20.42 -4.62 15.34
CA ASP A 218 -20.38 -6.05 15.62
C ASP A 218 -18.92 -6.51 15.61
N PRO A 219 -18.46 -7.27 16.62
CA PRO A 219 -17.14 -7.88 16.57
C PRO A 219 -16.96 -8.72 15.30
N PRO A 220 -15.79 -8.69 14.66
CA PRO A 220 -15.58 -9.46 13.45
C PRO A 220 -15.59 -10.97 13.78
N ALA A 221 -16.16 -11.78 12.87
CA ALA A 221 -16.16 -13.24 13.01
C ALA A 221 -14.73 -13.82 12.96
N GLU A 222 -13.88 -13.22 12.12
CA GLU A 222 -12.44 -13.45 12.06
C GLU A 222 -11.73 -12.11 12.25
N ASP A 223 -10.88 -12.02 13.28
CA ASP A 223 -10.14 -10.79 13.60
C ASP A 223 -8.89 -10.66 12.73
N ALA A 224 -9.11 -10.37 11.44
CA ALA A 224 -8.06 -10.17 10.43
C ALA A 224 -7.29 -8.85 10.59
N GLY A 225 -7.61 -8.06 11.62
CA GLY A 225 -7.02 -6.74 11.86
C GLY A 225 -7.15 -5.82 10.65
N THR A 226 -6.08 -5.09 10.33
CA THR A 226 -6.04 -4.10 9.25
C THR A 226 -5.71 -4.69 7.88
N ARG A 227 -5.42 -5.99 7.78
CA ARG A 227 -5.10 -6.66 6.51
C ARG A 227 -6.12 -6.40 5.38
N PRO A 228 -7.44 -6.33 5.63
CA PRO A 228 -8.42 -6.00 4.60
C PRO A 228 -8.28 -4.59 3.99
N LEU A 229 -7.59 -3.65 4.65
CA LEU A 229 -7.33 -2.30 4.13
C LEU A 229 -6.22 -2.29 3.07
N VAL A 230 -5.33 -3.29 3.09
CA VAL A 230 -4.18 -3.34 2.19
C VAL A 230 -4.62 -3.77 0.79
N ARG A 231 -4.55 -2.82 -0.15
CA ARG A 231 -4.87 -3.06 -1.56
C ARG A 231 -3.59 -3.13 -2.40
N LEU A 232 -3.00 -4.32 -2.45
CA LEU A 232 -1.82 -4.65 -3.26
C LEU A 232 -2.15 -5.74 -4.29
N GLY A 233 -1.20 -6.03 -5.20
CA GLY A 233 -1.34 -7.09 -6.19
C GLY A 233 -2.41 -6.76 -7.26
N PRO A 234 -3.29 -7.70 -7.64
CA PRO A 234 -4.28 -7.48 -8.71
C PRO A 234 -5.24 -6.31 -8.49
N GLY A 235 -5.45 -5.88 -7.23
CA GLY A 235 -6.29 -4.74 -6.90
C GLY A 235 -5.56 -3.38 -6.87
N ASP A 236 -4.22 -3.38 -6.99
CA ASP A 236 -3.43 -2.15 -7.00
C ASP A 236 -3.55 -1.45 -8.36
N LEU A 237 -4.16 -0.27 -8.38
CA LEU A 237 -4.27 0.57 -9.58
C LEU A 237 -3.03 1.45 -9.81
N PHE A 238 -2.07 1.45 -8.88
CA PHE A 238 -0.82 2.20 -8.94
C PHE A 238 0.40 1.29 -8.69
N PRO A 239 0.55 0.17 -9.44
CA PRO A 239 1.60 -0.82 -9.19
C PRO A 239 3.01 -0.29 -9.49
N TYR A 240 3.13 0.78 -10.29
CA TYR A 240 4.42 1.37 -10.67
C TYR A 240 4.40 2.89 -10.56
N GLY A 241 5.51 3.44 -10.08
CA GLY A 241 5.83 4.85 -10.26
C GLY A 241 6.16 5.15 -11.72
N SER A 242 5.82 6.35 -12.18
CA SER A 242 6.08 6.78 -13.58
C SER A 242 7.55 6.67 -14.00
N ARG A 243 8.49 6.79 -13.05
CA ARG A 243 9.93 6.64 -13.30
C ARG A 243 10.42 5.19 -13.28
N ASP A 244 9.77 4.34 -12.48
CA ASP A 244 10.22 2.98 -12.24
C ASP A 244 9.64 2.01 -13.28
N LEU A 245 8.55 2.39 -13.95
CA LEU A 245 7.90 1.62 -15.02
C LEU A 245 8.85 1.21 -16.15
N VAL A 246 9.75 2.09 -16.61
CA VAL A 246 10.67 1.73 -17.71
C VAL A 246 11.62 0.60 -17.30
N GLY A 247 11.96 0.49 -16.01
CA GLY A 247 12.81 -0.58 -15.49
C GLY A 247 12.13 -1.94 -15.45
N THR A 248 10.79 -1.99 -15.41
CA THR A 248 10.04 -3.25 -15.26
C THR A 248 10.05 -4.10 -16.52
N ARG A 249 10.36 -3.52 -17.70
CA ARG A 249 10.43 -4.17 -19.02
C ARG A 249 11.42 -5.34 -19.15
N ALA A 250 12.05 -5.76 -18.05
CA ALA A 250 12.88 -6.94 -18.00
C ALA A 250 12.12 -8.15 -18.59
N PRO A 251 12.76 -8.93 -19.47
CA PRO A 251 12.07 -10.02 -20.15
C PRO A 251 11.71 -11.14 -19.17
N GLY A 252 10.45 -11.58 -19.20
CA GLY A 252 10.00 -12.73 -18.43
C GLY A 252 10.62 -14.06 -18.90
N ARG A 253 10.80 -14.99 -17.96
CA ARG A 253 11.12 -16.39 -18.24
C ARG A 253 9.83 -17.18 -18.06
N ASP A 254 9.50 -18.02 -19.04
CA ASP A 254 8.32 -18.91 -19.03
C ASP A 254 6.99 -18.19 -18.79
N LEU A 255 6.44 -17.65 -19.88
CA LEU A 255 5.19 -16.87 -19.90
C LEU A 255 3.99 -17.78 -20.14
N LEU A 256 2.98 -17.68 -19.29
CA LEU A 256 1.69 -18.32 -19.51
C LEU A 256 0.74 -17.32 -20.19
N PRO A 257 0.10 -17.69 -21.32
CA PRO A 257 -0.93 -16.88 -21.93
C PRO A 257 -2.09 -16.59 -20.96
N ARG A 258 -2.73 -15.43 -21.08
CA ARG A 258 -3.92 -15.09 -20.30
C ARG A 258 -4.96 -14.34 -21.16
N PRO A 259 -6.26 -14.46 -20.86
CA PRO A 259 -7.32 -13.80 -21.64
C PRO A 259 -7.12 -12.29 -21.78
N GLY A 260 -7.55 -11.72 -22.91
CA GLY A 260 -7.44 -10.27 -23.18
C GLY A 260 -6.10 -9.81 -23.77
N GLU A 261 -5.17 -10.73 -24.03
CA GLU A 261 -3.83 -10.42 -24.56
C GLU A 261 -3.88 -9.66 -25.90
N ARG A 262 -4.79 -10.08 -26.79
CA ARG A 262 -4.94 -9.49 -28.11
C ARG A 262 -5.36 -8.02 -28.04
N ASP A 263 -6.33 -7.71 -27.18
CA ASP A 263 -6.84 -6.34 -27.02
C ASP A 263 -5.81 -5.43 -26.35
N ALA A 264 -5.08 -5.95 -25.35
CA ALA A 264 -4.00 -5.24 -24.69
C ALA A 264 -2.86 -4.92 -25.66
N VAL A 265 -2.40 -5.91 -26.44
CA VAL A 265 -1.39 -5.72 -27.49
C VAL A 265 -1.86 -4.70 -28.51
N ALA A 266 -3.09 -4.83 -29.02
CA ALA A 266 -3.63 -3.90 -30.01
C ALA A 266 -3.71 -2.46 -29.46
N ALA A 267 -4.14 -2.28 -28.21
CA ALA A 267 -4.16 -0.97 -27.55
C ALA A 267 -2.75 -0.39 -27.40
N ALA A 268 -1.80 -1.18 -26.92
CA ALA A 268 -0.41 -0.77 -26.74
C ALA A 268 0.25 -0.36 -28.06
N PHE A 269 0.04 -1.11 -29.14
CA PHE A 269 0.56 -0.76 -30.46
C PHE A 269 -0.11 0.50 -31.02
N ARG A 270 -1.43 0.66 -30.91
CA ARG A 270 -2.12 1.89 -31.32
C ARG A 270 -1.51 3.12 -30.65
N LEU A 271 -1.27 3.04 -29.34
CA LEU A 271 -0.64 4.13 -28.59
C LEU A 271 0.81 4.37 -29.05
N ALA A 272 1.62 3.32 -29.17
CA ALA A 272 3.01 3.42 -29.55
C ALA A 272 3.20 4.01 -30.97
N THR A 273 2.32 3.65 -31.92
CA THR A 273 2.40 4.16 -33.30
C THR A 273 2.15 5.66 -33.43
N THR A 274 1.57 6.32 -32.42
CA THR A 274 1.40 7.77 -32.45
C THR A 274 2.73 8.53 -32.54
N ALA A 275 3.81 7.95 -32.03
CA ALA A 275 5.16 8.51 -32.13
C ALA A 275 5.83 8.25 -33.49
N LEU A 276 5.36 7.25 -34.24
CA LEU A 276 5.90 6.82 -35.54
C LEU A 276 4.75 6.45 -36.51
N PRO A 277 3.87 7.39 -36.88
CA PRO A 277 2.62 7.08 -37.58
C PRO A 277 2.85 6.52 -39.00
N GLU A 278 3.98 6.84 -39.61
CA GLU A 278 4.35 6.40 -40.96
C GLU A 278 5.25 5.17 -40.96
N PHE A 279 5.66 4.64 -39.80
CA PHE A 279 6.55 3.48 -39.75
C PHE A 279 5.75 2.19 -39.97
N PRO A 280 5.99 1.46 -41.08
CA PRO A 280 5.15 0.32 -41.41
C PRO A 280 5.62 -0.92 -40.64
N VAL A 281 4.80 -1.37 -39.70
CA VAL A 281 4.95 -2.64 -38.99
C VAL A 281 3.68 -3.46 -39.17
N VAL A 282 3.84 -4.77 -39.42
CA VAL A 282 2.72 -5.70 -39.52
C VAL A 282 2.77 -6.64 -38.32
N LEU A 283 1.65 -6.73 -37.62
CA LEU A 283 1.50 -7.59 -36.46
C LEU A 283 0.58 -8.73 -36.81
N ARG A 284 1.05 -9.95 -36.57
CA ARG A 284 0.23 -11.14 -36.72
C ARG A 284 0.15 -11.82 -35.37
N HIS A 285 -1.03 -11.71 -34.76
CA HIS A 285 -1.34 -12.50 -33.58
C HIS A 285 -1.57 -13.96 -34.00
N GLY A 286 -1.17 -14.91 -33.16
CA GLY A 286 -1.67 -16.29 -33.25
C GLY A 286 -3.18 -16.38 -32.94
N GLY A 287 -3.63 -17.57 -32.52
CA GLY A 287 -4.94 -17.71 -31.89
C GLY A 287 -5.04 -16.94 -30.57
N GLU A 288 -6.24 -16.75 -30.06
CA GLU A 288 -6.43 -16.21 -28.70
C GLU A 288 -5.95 -17.24 -27.67
N GLY A 289 -5.03 -16.86 -26.78
CA GLY A 289 -4.45 -17.76 -25.78
C GLY A 289 -3.12 -18.41 -26.20
N ASP A 290 -2.53 -18.00 -27.32
CA ASP A 290 -1.19 -18.44 -27.74
C ASP A 290 -0.08 -17.60 -27.10
N GLY A 291 -0.37 -16.38 -26.62
CA GLY A 291 0.60 -15.50 -25.96
C GLY A 291 1.72 -15.01 -26.87
N VAL A 292 1.58 -15.13 -28.20
CA VAL A 292 2.62 -14.80 -29.19
C VAL A 292 2.09 -13.86 -30.26
N VAL A 293 2.85 -12.79 -30.47
CA VAL A 293 2.66 -11.82 -31.55
C VAL A 293 3.87 -11.89 -32.48
N ASP A 294 3.67 -12.39 -33.70
CA ASP A 294 4.66 -12.31 -34.76
C ASP A 294 4.74 -10.86 -35.26
N VAL A 295 5.95 -10.30 -35.31
CA VAL A 295 6.21 -8.93 -35.74
C VAL A 295 6.96 -8.96 -37.06
N HIS A 296 6.41 -8.26 -38.06
CA HIS A 296 6.92 -8.25 -39.41
C HIS A 296 7.25 -6.82 -39.88
N LEU A 297 8.32 -6.70 -40.68
CA LEU A 297 8.60 -5.52 -41.49
C LEU A 297 8.24 -5.82 -42.96
N PRO A 298 7.64 -4.87 -43.69
CA PRO A 298 7.28 -5.07 -45.10
C PRO A 298 8.51 -5.19 -46.00
N GLU A 299 9.63 -4.61 -45.58
CA GLU A 299 10.89 -4.56 -46.32
C GLU A 299 12.03 -5.19 -45.50
N ARG A 300 13.18 -5.39 -46.14
CA ARG A 300 14.38 -5.87 -45.44
C ARG A 300 14.77 -4.91 -44.33
N ALA A 301 15.13 -5.47 -43.18
CA ALA A 301 15.57 -4.69 -42.03
C ALA A 301 16.82 -3.87 -42.39
N THR A 302 16.68 -2.54 -42.37
CA THR A 302 17.79 -1.59 -42.37
C THR A 302 18.11 -1.18 -40.94
N THR A 303 19.26 -0.53 -40.72
CA THR A 303 19.60 0.03 -39.40
C THR A 303 18.51 0.99 -38.91
N THR A 304 17.99 1.85 -39.79
CA THR A 304 16.90 2.79 -39.46
C THR A 304 15.62 2.05 -39.10
N ALA A 305 15.23 1.04 -39.88
CA ALA A 305 14.03 0.27 -39.58
C ALA A 305 14.15 -0.52 -38.27
N ALA A 306 15.35 -1.05 -37.96
CA ALA A 306 15.62 -1.72 -36.70
C ALA A 306 15.55 -0.76 -35.50
N LEU A 307 16.06 0.46 -35.62
CA LEU A 307 15.97 1.49 -34.58
C LEU A 307 14.51 1.91 -34.34
N ASN A 308 13.76 2.18 -35.42
CA ASN A 308 12.34 2.54 -35.32
C ASN A 308 11.50 1.42 -34.71
N LEU A 309 11.76 0.17 -35.12
CA LEU A 309 11.12 -1.00 -34.54
C LEU A 309 11.44 -1.14 -33.04
N GLY A 310 12.69 -0.93 -32.66
CA GLY A 310 13.10 -0.96 -31.25
C GLY A 310 12.41 0.13 -30.41
N ALA A 311 12.27 1.35 -30.95
CA ALA A 311 11.55 2.43 -30.30
C ALA A 311 10.06 2.08 -30.12
N LEU A 312 9.42 1.57 -31.17
CA LEU A 312 8.01 1.16 -31.14
C LEU A 312 7.78 0.02 -30.15
N LEU A 313 8.52 -1.08 -30.28
CA LEU A 313 8.40 -2.25 -29.39
C LEU A 313 8.74 -1.88 -27.95
N GLY A 314 9.72 -1.00 -27.73
CA GLY A 314 10.03 -0.47 -26.41
C GLY A 314 8.83 0.22 -25.76
N ALA A 315 8.11 1.07 -26.51
CA ALA A 315 6.89 1.73 -26.04
C ALA A 315 5.75 0.74 -25.78
N VAL A 316 5.55 -0.24 -26.67
CA VAL A 316 4.54 -1.30 -26.50
C VAL A 316 4.80 -2.11 -25.23
N ILE A 317 6.04 -2.57 -25.04
CA ILE A 317 6.42 -3.35 -23.87
C ILE A 317 6.18 -2.56 -22.58
N VAL A 318 6.58 -1.29 -22.55
CA VAL A 318 6.36 -0.43 -21.38
C VAL A 318 4.86 -0.27 -21.07
N GLN A 319 4.02 -0.08 -22.09
CA GLN A 319 2.57 0.01 -21.92
C GLN A 319 1.97 -1.30 -21.40
N LEU A 320 2.36 -2.45 -21.97
CA LEU A 320 1.91 -3.77 -21.52
C LEU A 320 2.31 -4.02 -20.06
N HIS A 321 3.54 -3.66 -19.67
CA HIS A 321 3.97 -3.79 -18.28
C HIS A 321 3.19 -2.86 -17.34
N ALA A 322 2.83 -1.66 -17.78
CA ALA A 322 2.00 -0.75 -16.98
C ALA A 322 0.62 -1.34 -16.66
N GLU A 323 0.10 -2.18 -17.56
CA GLU A 323 -1.15 -2.93 -17.42
C GLU A 323 -0.96 -4.31 -16.76
N GLY A 324 0.22 -4.56 -16.18
CA GLY A 324 0.53 -5.78 -15.42
C GLY A 324 0.80 -7.01 -16.29
N TRP A 325 1.10 -6.84 -17.58
CA TRP A 325 1.56 -7.94 -18.44
C TRP A 325 3.06 -8.16 -18.29
N THR A 326 3.48 -9.41 -18.35
CA THR A 326 4.89 -9.76 -18.54
C THR A 326 5.14 -10.04 -20.01
N THR A 327 6.30 -9.62 -20.52
CA THR A 327 6.62 -9.75 -21.93
C THR A 327 8.02 -10.33 -22.15
N ARG A 328 8.27 -10.90 -23.32
CA ARG A 328 9.62 -11.27 -23.80
C ARG A 328 9.71 -11.00 -25.30
N TRP A 329 10.68 -10.19 -25.70
CA TRP A 329 11.02 -10.00 -27.11
C TRP A 329 12.05 -11.05 -27.56
N GLU A 330 11.74 -11.78 -28.61
CA GLU A 330 12.61 -12.78 -29.21
C GLU A 330 12.89 -12.40 -30.67
N PRO A 331 14.07 -11.82 -30.98
CA PRO A 331 14.42 -11.51 -32.36
C PRO A 331 14.59 -12.81 -33.15
N VAL A 332 14.04 -12.86 -34.36
CA VAL A 332 14.23 -13.98 -35.29
C VAL A 332 15.19 -13.50 -36.36
N GLY A 333 16.41 -14.04 -36.35
CA GLY A 333 17.35 -13.80 -37.43
C GLY A 333 16.94 -14.61 -38.65
N THR A 334 16.58 -13.97 -39.76
CA THR A 334 16.54 -14.65 -41.06
C THR A 334 17.62 -14.08 -41.98
N PRO A 335 18.77 -14.78 -42.10
CA PRO A 335 19.59 -14.64 -43.29
C PRO A 335 18.75 -15.14 -44.49
N GLY A 336 18.18 -14.24 -45.29
CA GLY A 336 17.47 -14.63 -46.52
C GLY A 336 16.16 -13.93 -46.87
N GLY A 337 15.62 -13.03 -46.05
CA GLY A 337 14.53 -12.15 -46.46
C GLY A 337 13.10 -12.64 -46.18
N THR A 338 12.85 -13.21 -44.99
CA THR A 338 11.47 -13.24 -44.47
C THR A 338 11.11 -11.87 -43.90
N SER A 339 9.83 -11.50 -43.96
CA SER A 339 9.34 -10.27 -43.31
C SER A 339 9.30 -10.39 -41.78
N LEU A 340 9.32 -11.60 -41.23
CA LEU A 340 9.33 -11.86 -39.78
C LEU A 340 10.66 -11.43 -39.16
N VAL A 341 10.60 -10.47 -38.25
CA VAL A 341 11.77 -9.91 -37.57
C VAL A 341 11.87 -10.32 -36.10
N GLY A 342 10.78 -10.80 -35.51
CA GLY A 342 10.79 -11.32 -34.15
C GLY A 342 9.41 -11.65 -33.63
N ARG A 343 9.39 -12.18 -32.40
CA ARG A 343 8.18 -12.55 -31.67
C ARG A 343 8.12 -11.81 -30.35
N LEU A 344 7.00 -11.15 -30.10
CA LEU A 344 6.68 -10.60 -28.79
C LEU A 344 5.80 -11.61 -28.06
N TRP A 345 6.35 -12.20 -27.01
CA TRP A 345 5.62 -13.04 -26.08
C TRP A 345 4.96 -12.16 -25.02
N VAL A 346 3.70 -12.43 -24.69
CA VAL A 346 2.88 -11.66 -23.76
C VAL A 346 2.08 -12.62 -22.88
N GLY A 347 2.06 -12.38 -21.58
CA GLY A 347 1.34 -13.25 -20.65
C GLY A 347 1.52 -12.83 -19.19
N GLN A 348 1.40 -13.80 -18.30
CA GLN A 348 1.74 -13.68 -16.88
C GLN A 348 2.95 -14.58 -16.54
N PRO A 349 3.69 -14.28 -15.47
CA PRO A 349 4.74 -15.17 -14.99
C PRO A 349 4.15 -16.55 -14.66
N ALA A 350 4.85 -17.62 -15.01
CA ALA A 350 4.55 -18.93 -14.44
C ALA A 350 4.73 -18.89 -12.90
N PRO A 351 3.86 -19.58 -12.14
CA PRO A 351 3.89 -19.59 -10.67
C PRO A 351 5.16 -20.21 -10.09
#